data_AF-A0A174KUL6-F1
#
_entry.id   AF-A0A174KUL6-F1
#
_cell.length_a   1.000
_cell.length_b   1.000
_cell.length_c   1.000
_cell.angle_alpha   90.00
_cell.angle_beta   90.00
_cell.angle_gamma   90.00
#
_symmetry.space_group_name_H-M   'P 1'
#
loop_
_entity.id
_entity.type
_entity.pdbx_description
1 polymer ?
#
loop_
_entity_poly.entity_id
_entity_poly.type
_entity_poly.pdbx_seq_one_letter_code
_entity_poly.pdbx_strand_id
1 'polypeptide(L)'
;MDKNKIIYSKLGDGTEINNIWNYICKQGVWALYGKKDLNSKYICLNVGKSVDIGREILYDVACMHFLTQSGNGTQEYINQFGEYQGFNSESGWTQEYLYPILDEYVEKIFVYVYDKSCSQHEKEFAWLTKAKYWRNGKAFTKEKDNYYEENKKEVLKDKTGFYEFESIGEILSKIKGYN
;
A
#
# COMPACT_ATOMS: atom_id res chain seq x y z
N MET A 1 -14.39 9.89 13.56
CA MET A 1 -14.62 9.05 12.36
C MET A 1 -13.56 7.95 12.42
N ASP A 2 -13.97 6.69 12.48
CA ASP A 2 -13.08 5.59 12.86
C ASP A 2 -11.94 5.40 11.86
N LYS A 3 -10.74 5.81 12.29
CA LYS A 3 -9.46 5.53 11.62
C LYS A 3 -9.18 4.01 11.67
N ASN A 4 -8.25 3.52 10.85
CA ASN A 4 -7.75 2.15 10.90
C ASN A 4 -8.80 1.06 10.57
N LYS A 5 -9.70 1.35 9.64
CA LYS A 5 -10.70 0.38 9.20
C LYS A 5 -10.26 -0.33 7.93
N ILE A 6 -10.47 -1.65 7.91
CA ILE A 6 -10.32 -2.44 6.69
C ILE A 6 -11.38 -1.97 5.68
N ILE A 7 -10.88 -1.50 4.53
CA ILE A 7 -11.68 -1.16 3.35
C ILE A 7 -12.03 -2.45 2.60
N TYR A 8 -11.03 -3.29 2.38
CA TYR A 8 -11.16 -4.58 1.71
C TYR A 8 -10.07 -5.53 2.23
N SER A 9 -10.37 -6.81 2.37
CA SER A 9 -9.33 -7.81 2.61
C SER A 9 -9.68 -9.14 1.97
N LYS A 10 -8.65 -9.83 1.47
CA LYS A 10 -8.70 -11.24 1.12
C LYS A 10 -7.67 -11.97 1.97
N LEU A 11 -8.14 -12.87 2.83
CA LEU A 11 -7.31 -13.62 3.77
C LEU A 11 -6.96 -15.02 3.19
N GLY A 12 -5.96 -15.67 3.77
CA GLY A 12 -5.38 -16.90 3.23
C GLY A 12 -6.29 -18.12 3.40
N ASP A 13 -7.26 -18.02 4.31
CA ASP A 13 -8.33 -19.00 4.51
C ASP A 13 -9.53 -18.79 3.56
N GLY A 14 -9.44 -17.83 2.65
CA GLY A 14 -10.51 -17.47 1.73
C GLY A 14 -11.52 -16.47 2.30
N THR A 15 -11.38 -16.03 3.55
CA THR A 15 -12.24 -15.01 4.13
C THR A 15 -12.07 -13.70 3.39
N GLU A 16 -13.20 -13.11 2.97
CA GLU A 16 -13.25 -11.81 2.33
C GLU A 16 -14.01 -10.81 3.21
N ILE A 17 -13.44 -9.62 3.40
CA ILE A 17 -14.12 -8.48 4.00
C ILE A 17 -14.22 -7.42 2.92
N ASN A 18 -15.43 -6.96 2.60
CA ASN A 18 -15.66 -5.98 1.56
C ASN A 18 -16.49 -4.80 2.09
N ASN A 19 -15.81 -3.72 2.46
CA ASN A 19 -16.41 -2.48 2.92
C ASN A 19 -16.25 -1.34 1.91
N ILE A 20 -15.84 -1.63 0.66
CA ILE A 20 -15.48 -0.63 -0.36
C ILE A 20 -16.59 0.41 -0.55
N TRP A 21 -17.85 -0.02 -0.56
CA TRP A 21 -19.02 0.85 -0.68
C TRP A 21 -19.05 1.98 0.35
N ASN A 22 -18.61 1.71 1.58
CA ASN A 22 -18.56 2.70 2.66
C ASN A 22 -17.52 3.80 2.42
N TYR A 23 -16.65 3.67 1.41
CA TYR A 23 -15.58 4.60 1.07
C TYR A 23 -15.76 5.26 -0.29
N ILE A 24 -16.86 4.99 -1.01
CA ILE A 24 -17.20 5.68 -2.26
C ILE A 24 -17.37 7.17 -1.97
N CYS A 25 -16.73 8.00 -2.80
CA CYS A 25 -16.65 9.46 -2.64
C CYS A 25 -16.04 9.94 -1.30
N LYS A 26 -15.35 9.05 -0.56
CA LYS A 26 -14.56 9.45 0.61
C LYS A 26 -13.13 9.73 0.20
N GLN A 27 -12.63 10.88 0.63
CA GLN A 27 -11.22 11.22 0.51
C GLN A 27 -10.40 10.58 1.63
N GLY A 28 -9.09 10.45 1.42
CA GLY A 28 -8.17 10.02 2.47
C GLY A 28 -6.84 9.50 1.94
N VAL A 29 -6.08 8.88 2.85
CA VAL A 29 -4.92 8.04 2.56
C VAL A 29 -5.29 6.59 2.89
N TRP A 30 -4.88 5.67 2.03
CA TRP A 30 -5.05 4.24 2.22
C TRP A 30 -3.72 3.51 2.05
N ALA A 31 -3.64 2.30 2.60
CA ALA A 31 -2.50 1.42 2.44
C ALA A 31 -2.94 0.00 2.14
N LEU A 32 -2.18 -0.68 1.29
CA LEU A 32 -2.28 -2.11 1.03
C LEU A 32 -1.17 -2.83 1.77
N TYR A 33 -1.54 -3.70 2.68
CA TYR A 33 -0.65 -4.62 3.35
C TYR A 33 -0.77 -6.02 2.75
N GLY A 34 0.32 -6.77 2.81
CA GLY A 34 0.27 -8.21 2.54
C GLY A 34 1.34 -8.99 3.26
N LYS A 35 1.13 -10.30 3.34
CA LYS A 35 2.10 -11.27 3.86
C LYS A 35 2.21 -12.45 2.89
N LYS A 36 3.41 -13.00 2.76
CA LYS A 36 3.70 -14.10 1.81
C LYS A 36 3.19 -15.45 2.29
N ASP A 37 3.16 -15.68 3.60
CA ASP A 37 2.70 -16.91 4.22
C ASP A 37 2.21 -16.61 5.66
N LEU A 38 1.72 -17.64 6.37
CA LEU A 38 1.16 -17.49 7.73
C LEU A 38 2.18 -17.07 8.80
N ASN A 39 3.48 -17.32 8.58
CA ASN A 39 4.57 -17.01 9.51
C ASN A 39 5.26 -15.68 9.17
N SER A 40 5.04 -15.17 7.95
CA SER A 40 5.56 -13.90 7.49
C SER A 40 4.89 -12.70 8.18
N LYS A 41 5.67 -11.66 8.46
CA LYS A 41 5.14 -10.36 8.89
C LYS A 41 4.43 -9.68 7.73
N TYR A 42 3.41 -8.88 8.03
CA TYR A 42 2.85 -7.96 7.05
C TYR A 42 3.87 -6.89 6.68
N ILE A 43 3.94 -6.60 5.39
CA ILE A 43 4.67 -5.46 4.84
C ILE A 43 3.69 -4.54 4.10
N CYS A 44 4.03 -3.25 4.02
CA CYS A 44 3.27 -2.29 3.23
C CYS A 44 3.64 -2.45 1.75
N LEU A 45 2.70 -2.92 0.95
CA LEU A 45 2.86 -3.15 -0.48
C LEU A 45 2.61 -1.88 -1.28
N ASN A 46 1.58 -1.13 -0.90
CA ASN A 46 1.18 0.10 -1.58
C ASN A 46 0.65 1.13 -0.58
N VAL A 47 0.84 2.40 -0.88
CA VAL A 47 0.19 3.52 -0.21
C VAL A 47 -0.23 4.54 -1.27
N GLY A 48 -1.41 5.12 -1.09
CA GLY A 48 -1.95 6.14 -1.97
C GLY A 48 -2.86 7.10 -1.24
N LYS A 49 -3.07 8.28 -1.83
CA LYS A 49 -4.12 9.21 -1.43
C LYS A 49 -5.13 9.37 -2.55
N SER A 50 -6.40 9.52 -2.18
CA SER A 50 -7.46 9.74 -3.14
C SER A 50 -8.51 10.70 -2.61
N VAL A 51 -9.24 11.34 -3.52
CA VAL A 51 -10.48 12.07 -3.20
C VAL A 51 -11.70 11.13 -3.26
N ASP A 52 -11.54 9.94 -3.84
CA ASP A 52 -12.54 8.87 -3.89
C ASP A 52 -11.87 7.50 -3.71
N ILE A 53 -11.63 7.14 -2.46
CA ILE A 53 -10.97 5.88 -2.09
C ILE A 53 -11.78 4.68 -2.55
N GLY A 54 -13.10 4.69 -2.40
CA GLY A 54 -13.93 3.54 -2.78
C GLY A 54 -13.78 3.22 -4.26
N ARG A 55 -13.82 4.23 -5.13
CA ARG A 55 -13.61 4.04 -6.57
C ARG A 55 -12.21 3.56 -6.89
N GLU A 56 -11.21 4.14 -6.22
CA GLU A 56 -9.80 3.79 -6.43
C GLU A 56 -9.51 2.34 -6.00
N ILE A 57 -9.96 1.92 -4.82
CA ILE A 57 -9.77 0.55 -4.33
C ILE A 57 -10.59 -0.45 -5.14
N LEU A 58 -11.78 -0.07 -5.63
CA LEU A 58 -12.54 -0.93 -6.54
C LEU A 58 -11.76 -1.23 -7.83
N TYR A 59 -11.11 -0.21 -8.40
CA TYR A 59 -10.23 -0.37 -9.56
C TYR A 59 -9.05 -1.30 -9.24
N ASP A 60 -8.37 -1.05 -8.11
CA ASP A 60 -7.23 -1.86 -7.68
C ASP A 60 -7.60 -3.33 -7.47
N VAL A 61 -8.76 -3.59 -6.83
CA VAL A 61 -9.27 -4.96 -6.64
C VAL A 61 -9.61 -5.62 -7.96
N ALA A 62 -10.20 -4.89 -8.91
CA ALA A 62 -10.42 -5.41 -10.26
C ALA A 62 -9.09 -5.76 -10.95
N CYS A 63 -8.08 -4.90 -10.86
CA CYS A 63 -6.75 -5.18 -11.41
C CYS A 63 -6.15 -6.45 -10.80
N MET A 64 -6.22 -6.65 -9.49
CA MET A 64 -5.76 -7.89 -8.84
C MET A 64 -6.50 -9.15 -9.30
N HIS A 65 -7.76 -9.03 -9.73
CA HIS A 65 -8.54 -10.19 -10.18
C HIS A 65 -8.37 -10.49 -11.66
N PHE A 66 -8.22 -9.48 -12.50
CA PHE A 66 -8.26 -9.63 -13.95
C PHE A 66 -6.89 -9.55 -14.62
N LEU A 67 -5.88 -8.97 -13.98
CA LEU A 67 -4.52 -8.90 -14.53
C LEU A 67 -3.70 -10.10 -14.03
N THR A 68 -3.40 -11.04 -14.92
CA THR A 68 -2.73 -12.31 -14.58
C THR A 68 -1.29 -12.43 -15.08
N GLN A 69 -0.82 -11.46 -15.86
CA GLN A 69 0.56 -11.41 -16.36
C GLN A 69 1.21 -10.09 -15.96
N SER A 70 2.36 -10.18 -15.28
CA SER A 70 3.31 -9.07 -15.25
C SER A 70 3.74 -8.83 -16.69
N GLY A 71 3.41 -7.67 -17.28
CA GLY A 71 3.76 -7.39 -18.66
C GLY A 71 5.26 -7.47 -18.91
N ASN A 72 5.67 -7.48 -20.19
CA ASN A 72 7.06 -7.49 -20.63
C ASN A 72 7.74 -6.12 -20.43
N GLY A 73 7.61 -5.54 -19.23
CA GLY A 73 8.13 -4.23 -18.91
C GLY A 73 9.62 -4.14 -19.24
N THR A 74 10.01 -3.01 -19.81
CA THR A 74 11.38 -2.80 -20.29
C THR A 74 12.25 -2.04 -19.29
N GLN A 75 11.66 -1.51 -18.22
CA GLN A 75 12.35 -0.73 -17.20
C GLN A 75 12.12 -1.30 -15.81
N GLU A 76 13.19 -1.55 -15.07
CA GLU A 76 13.14 -1.93 -13.65
C GLU A 76 12.36 -0.88 -12.84
N TYR A 77 11.42 -1.33 -12.02
CA TYR A 77 10.75 -0.45 -11.08
C TYR A 77 11.63 -0.22 -9.85
N ILE A 78 12.22 0.97 -9.78
CA ILE A 78 12.97 1.44 -8.62
C ILE A 78 12.06 2.33 -7.77
N ASN A 79 11.71 1.87 -6.57
CA ASN A 79 10.78 2.61 -5.72
C ASN A 79 11.38 3.94 -5.22
N GLN A 80 10.56 4.68 -4.49
CA GLN A 80 10.88 6.00 -3.93
C GLN A 80 11.94 5.94 -2.82
N PHE A 81 12.40 4.74 -2.47
CA PHE A 81 13.46 4.48 -1.49
C PHE A 81 14.77 4.04 -2.14
N GLY A 82 14.84 4.01 -3.48
CA GLY A 82 16.05 3.67 -4.23
C GLY A 82 16.24 2.18 -4.48
N GLU A 83 15.21 1.36 -4.26
CA GLU A 83 15.32 -0.10 -4.26
C GLU A 83 14.56 -0.73 -5.42
N TYR A 84 15.20 -1.64 -6.14
CA TYR A 84 14.51 -2.49 -7.10
C TYR A 84 13.49 -3.41 -6.41
N GLN A 85 12.24 -3.43 -6.90
CA GLN A 85 11.16 -4.21 -6.27
C GLN A 85 10.91 -5.58 -6.91
N GLY A 86 11.79 -6.02 -7.82
CA GLY A 86 11.68 -7.35 -8.43
C GLY A 86 10.74 -7.42 -9.62
N PHE A 87 10.36 -6.29 -10.21
CA PHE A 87 9.55 -6.27 -11.43
C PHE A 87 9.90 -5.11 -12.36
N ASN A 88 9.65 -5.31 -13.65
CA ASN A 88 9.77 -4.27 -14.65
C ASN A 88 8.40 -3.64 -14.93
N SER A 89 8.39 -2.36 -15.27
CA SER A 89 7.23 -1.59 -15.65
C SER A 89 7.43 -0.90 -16.99
N GLU A 90 6.35 -0.39 -17.57
CA GLU A 90 6.39 0.54 -18.70
C GLU A 90 5.99 1.94 -18.24
N SER A 91 6.47 2.95 -18.98
CA SER A 91 6.09 4.34 -18.76
C SER A 91 4.56 4.49 -18.83
N GLY A 92 3.96 5.04 -17.77
CA GLY A 92 2.52 5.29 -17.69
C GLY A 92 1.68 4.13 -17.15
N TRP A 93 2.23 2.93 -16.96
CA TRP A 93 1.48 1.72 -16.54
C TRP A 93 2.02 1.09 -15.25
N THR A 94 2.77 1.84 -14.46
CA THR A 94 3.49 1.29 -13.30
C THR A 94 2.55 0.66 -12.25
N GLN A 95 1.30 1.11 -12.17
CA GLN A 95 0.35 0.65 -11.17
C GLN A 95 -0.23 -0.73 -11.51
N GLU A 96 -0.62 -0.94 -12.78
CA GLU A 96 -1.22 -2.20 -13.24
C GLU A 96 -0.23 -3.36 -13.16
N TYR A 97 1.07 -3.09 -13.36
CA TYR A 97 2.14 -4.09 -13.26
C TYR A 97 2.41 -4.54 -11.82
N LEU A 98 2.02 -3.74 -10.82
CA LEU A 98 2.12 -4.14 -9.42
C LEU A 98 1.20 -5.32 -9.11
N TYR A 99 -0.05 -5.33 -9.60
CA TYR A 99 -1.04 -6.29 -9.11
C TYR A 99 -0.76 -7.76 -9.44
N PRO A 100 -0.30 -8.12 -10.66
CA PRO A 100 0.11 -9.49 -10.95
C PRO A 100 1.23 -10.00 -10.03
N ILE A 101 2.18 -9.14 -9.66
CA ILE A 101 3.27 -9.57 -8.76
C ILE A 101 2.80 -9.72 -7.30
N LEU A 102 1.63 -9.20 -6.95
CA LEU A 102 1.08 -9.39 -5.61
C LEU A 102 0.50 -10.80 -5.42
N ASP A 103 0.42 -11.64 -6.45
CA ASP A 103 -0.07 -13.03 -6.32
C ASP A 103 0.75 -13.86 -5.34
N GLU A 104 2.03 -13.53 -5.10
CA GLU A 104 2.86 -14.19 -4.09
C GLU A 104 2.41 -13.95 -2.63
N TYR A 105 1.50 -12.99 -2.39
CA TYR A 105 0.98 -12.67 -1.06
C TYR A 105 -0.33 -13.39 -0.79
N VAL A 106 -0.33 -14.35 0.14
CA VAL A 106 -1.52 -15.13 0.54
C VAL A 106 -2.59 -14.27 1.20
N GLU A 107 -2.23 -13.13 1.79
CA GLU A 107 -3.18 -12.16 2.32
C GLU A 107 -2.90 -10.76 1.82
N LYS A 108 -3.99 -10.04 1.56
CA LYS A 108 -3.97 -8.67 1.04
C LYS A 108 -5.05 -7.86 1.76
N ILE A 109 -4.67 -6.72 2.34
CA ILE A 109 -5.54 -5.94 3.22
C ILE A 109 -5.40 -4.46 2.88
N PHE A 110 -6.48 -3.84 2.40
CA PHE A 110 -6.60 -2.40 2.24
C PHE A 110 -7.13 -1.78 3.52
N VAL A 111 -6.41 -0.78 4.01
CA VAL A 111 -6.71 -0.08 5.25
C VAL A 111 -6.86 1.41 4.98
N TYR A 112 -7.87 2.02 5.59
CA TYR A 112 -8.04 3.46 5.63
C TYR A 112 -7.17 4.07 6.73
N VAL A 113 -6.19 4.87 6.34
CA VAL A 113 -5.10 5.33 7.21
C VAL A 113 -5.34 6.76 7.71
N TYR A 114 -5.84 7.64 6.85
CA TYR A 114 -6.04 9.05 7.17
C TYR A 114 -7.26 9.60 6.44
N ASP A 115 -7.99 10.54 7.05
CA ASP A 115 -9.32 10.95 6.62
C ASP A 115 -9.37 12.13 5.64
N LYS A 116 -8.21 12.62 5.22
CA LYS A 116 -8.08 13.64 4.18
C LYS A 116 -7.12 13.19 3.10
N SER A 117 -7.39 13.58 1.86
CA SER A 117 -6.42 13.38 0.78
C SER A 117 -5.24 14.33 1.00
N CYS A 118 -4.18 13.86 1.66
CA CYS A 118 -3.08 14.71 2.10
C CYS A 118 -1.72 14.13 1.67
N SER A 119 -1.02 14.84 0.78
CA SER A 119 0.30 14.43 0.29
C SER A 119 1.33 14.28 1.41
N GLN A 120 1.26 15.14 2.42
CA GLN A 120 2.18 15.07 3.56
C GLN A 120 1.96 13.78 4.36
N HIS A 121 0.71 13.43 4.65
CA HIS A 121 0.41 12.21 5.40
C HIS A 121 0.71 10.95 4.59
N GLU A 122 0.41 10.96 3.30
CA GLU A 122 0.78 9.87 2.40
C GLU A 122 2.30 9.64 2.38
N LYS A 123 3.08 10.73 2.23
CA LYS A 123 4.55 10.70 2.26
C LYS A 123 5.07 10.17 3.61
N GLU A 124 4.63 10.73 4.71
CA GLU A 124 5.05 10.29 6.05
C GLU A 124 4.77 8.79 6.23
N PHE A 125 3.58 8.32 5.82
CA PHE A 125 3.22 6.92 5.91
C PHE A 125 4.10 6.02 5.03
N ALA A 126 4.30 6.41 3.77
CA ALA A 126 5.18 5.69 2.85
C ALA A 126 6.56 5.46 3.45
N TRP A 127 7.16 6.52 4.03
CA TRP A 127 8.47 6.48 4.67
C TRP A 127 8.48 5.69 5.97
N LEU A 128 7.43 5.79 6.80
CA LEU A 128 7.34 5.02 8.04
C LEU A 128 7.25 3.52 7.77
N THR A 129 6.46 3.12 6.78
CA THR A 129 6.24 1.70 6.46
C THR A 129 7.21 1.15 5.43
N LYS A 130 8.05 2.01 4.82
CA LYS A 130 8.92 1.68 3.69
C LYS A 130 8.14 0.94 2.60
N ALA A 131 7.05 1.56 2.13
CA ALA A 131 6.11 0.94 1.20
C ALA A 131 6.82 0.46 -0.09
N LYS A 132 6.54 -0.76 -0.56
CA LYS A 132 7.15 -1.27 -1.80
C LYS A 132 6.82 -0.39 -3.00
N TYR A 133 5.57 0.03 -3.08
CA TYR A 133 5.06 0.95 -4.08
C TYR A 133 4.40 2.16 -3.40
N TRP A 134 4.54 3.33 -4.00
CA TRP A 134 3.90 4.56 -3.54
C TRP A 134 3.19 5.20 -4.73
N ARG A 135 1.86 5.09 -4.75
CA ARG A 135 1.00 5.43 -5.89
C ARG A 135 1.16 6.84 -6.39
N ASN A 136 1.16 7.82 -5.48
CA ASN A 136 1.33 9.22 -5.87
C ASN A 136 2.79 9.69 -5.75
N GLY A 137 3.73 8.78 -5.46
CA GLY A 137 5.17 9.04 -5.39
C GLY A 137 5.86 8.78 -6.73
N LYS A 138 6.88 9.57 -7.05
CA LYS A 138 7.64 9.38 -8.29
C LYS A 138 8.79 8.38 -8.09
N ALA A 139 8.74 7.26 -8.81
CA ALA A 139 9.80 6.26 -8.86
C ALA A 139 11.15 6.83 -9.35
N PHE A 140 12.25 6.21 -8.94
CA PHE A 140 13.57 6.53 -9.48
C PHE A 140 13.81 5.83 -10.83
N THR A 141 14.76 6.35 -11.60
CA THR A 141 15.19 5.73 -12.85
C THR A 141 16.33 4.72 -12.65
N LYS A 142 16.99 4.75 -11.49
CA LYS A 142 18.12 3.90 -11.11
C LYS A 142 18.14 3.72 -9.59
N GLU A 143 18.66 2.58 -9.15
CA GLU A 143 18.88 2.29 -7.72
C GLU A 143 19.75 3.33 -7.03
N LYS A 144 19.54 3.49 -5.72
CA LYS A 144 20.29 4.40 -4.87
C LYS A 144 20.63 3.73 -3.56
N ASP A 145 21.91 3.45 -3.36
CA ASP A 145 22.42 2.85 -2.13
C ASP A 145 22.12 3.73 -0.92
N ASN A 146 21.65 3.11 0.16
CA ASN A 146 21.38 3.72 1.47
C ASN A 146 20.42 4.93 1.47
N TYR A 147 19.75 5.23 0.35
CA TYR A 147 18.93 6.45 0.21
C TYR A 147 17.88 6.59 1.31
N TYR A 148 17.20 5.49 1.65
CA TYR A 148 16.22 5.50 2.74
C TYR A 148 16.85 5.87 4.10
N GLU A 149 17.94 5.21 4.50
CA GLU A 149 18.55 5.41 5.82
C GLU A 149 19.15 6.83 5.97
N GLU A 150 19.71 7.37 4.89
CA GLU A 150 20.27 8.72 4.86
C GLU A 150 19.20 9.81 4.98
N ASN A 151 18.03 9.60 4.37
CA ASN A 151 17.01 10.64 4.24
C ASN A 151 15.85 10.50 5.24
N LYS A 152 15.62 9.32 5.82
CA LYS A 152 14.45 9.04 6.67
C LYS A 152 14.31 10.02 7.82
N LYS A 153 15.42 10.31 8.53
CA LYS A 153 15.40 11.20 9.70
C LYS A 153 14.94 12.61 9.34
N GLU A 154 15.39 13.12 8.20
CA GLU A 154 15.05 14.46 7.75
C GLU A 154 13.61 14.51 7.22
N VAL A 155 13.21 13.52 6.42
CA VAL A 155 11.84 13.43 5.89
C VAL A 155 10.81 13.29 7.01
N LEU A 156 11.13 12.56 8.08
CA LEU A 156 10.24 12.34 9.21
C LEU A 156 10.49 13.32 10.38
N LYS A 157 11.33 14.34 10.20
CA LYS A 157 11.70 15.29 11.26
C LYS A 157 10.49 16.06 11.80
N ASP A 158 9.62 16.49 10.88
CA ASP A 158 8.42 17.26 11.18
C ASP A 158 7.16 16.39 11.03
N LYS A 159 7.25 15.10 11.37
CA LYS A 159 6.07 14.22 11.31
C LYS A 159 4.96 14.81 12.18
N THR A 160 3.88 15.27 11.55
CA THR A 160 2.79 15.96 12.25
C THR A 160 1.55 15.08 12.39
N GLY A 161 1.49 13.96 11.65
CA GLY A 161 0.26 13.20 11.45
C GLY A 161 0.11 11.84 12.13
N PHE A 162 1.21 11.22 12.58
CA PHE A 162 1.24 9.76 12.86
C PHE A 162 1.66 9.36 14.28
N TYR A 163 1.34 10.16 15.30
CA TYR A 163 1.61 9.77 16.69
C TYR A 163 0.71 8.65 17.22
N GLU A 164 -0.38 8.32 16.53
CA GLU A 164 -1.43 7.38 16.99
C GLU A 164 -1.84 6.34 15.93
N PHE A 165 -0.99 6.08 14.91
CA PHE A 165 -1.33 5.04 13.94
C PHE A 165 -1.14 3.65 14.54
N GLU A 166 -2.19 2.85 14.48
CA GLU A 166 -2.17 1.47 14.94
C GLU A 166 -1.46 0.63 13.88
N SER A 167 -0.47 -0.13 14.32
CA SER A 167 0.18 -1.13 13.49
C SER A 167 -0.86 -2.07 12.88
N ILE A 168 -0.55 -2.61 11.70
CA ILE A 168 -1.44 -3.58 11.03
C ILE A 168 -1.80 -4.77 11.94
N GLY A 169 -0.91 -5.16 12.87
CA GLY A 169 -1.20 -6.16 13.89
C GLY A 169 -2.32 -5.75 14.86
N GLU A 170 -2.31 -4.50 15.34
CA GLU A 170 -3.36 -3.93 16.20
C GLU A 170 -4.68 -3.73 15.46
N ILE A 171 -4.62 -3.39 14.17
CA ILE A 171 -5.82 -3.30 13.32
C ILE A 171 -6.48 -4.68 13.18
N LEU A 172 -5.67 -5.69 12.91
CA LEU A 172 -6.16 -7.05 12.70
C LEU A 172 -6.70 -7.69 13.98
N SER A 173 -6.07 -7.46 15.14
CA SER A 173 -6.52 -8.02 16.42
C SER A 173 -7.89 -7.51 16.88
N LYS A 174 -8.37 -6.38 16.32
CA LYS A 174 -9.71 -5.85 16.61
C LYS A 174 -10.81 -6.44 15.72
N ILE A 175 -10.44 -6.94 14.55
CA ILE A 175 -11.38 -7.46 13.54
C ILE A 175 -11.57 -8.95 13.73
N LYS A 176 -10.48 -9.61 14.10
CA LYS A 176 -10.42 -10.99 14.48
C LYS A 176 -10.56 -11.05 16.00
N GLY A 177 -11.60 -11.70 16.52
CA GLY A 177 -11.61 -12.17 17.91
C GLY A 177 -10.57 -13.27 18.15
N TYR A 178 -9.33 -13.09 17.69
CA TYR A 178 -8.22 -14.00 17.85
C TYR A 178 -7.59 -13.74 19.22
N ASN A 179 -8.11 -14.46 20.22
CA ASN A 179 -7.31 -15.01 21.30
C ASN A 179 -6.92 -16.44 20.93
#